data_AF-A0ABD0Q7Z4-F1
#
_entry.id   AF-A0ABD0Q7Z4-F1
#
_cell.length_a   1.000
_cell.length_b   1.000
_cell.length_c   1.000
_cell.angle_alpha   90.00
_cell.angle_beta   90.00
_cell.angle_gamma   90.00
#
_symmetry.space_group_name_H-M   'P 1'
#
loop_
_entity.id
_entity.type
_entity.pdbx_description
1 polymer ?
#
loop_
_entity_poly.entity_id
_entity_poly.type
_entity_poly.pdbx_seq_one_letter_code
_entity_poly.pdbx_strand_id
1 'polypeptide(L)'
;QELIRMVEQAGFVASKPGRTPRSRPSAEPKALGSLSKQDVSVLKAVLTAGLYDSVGRILCTPSLDIQERVACVVETAQGKAHVHLSSVNRYLQTHGWLLFQEKVKYTKVFLRDTTLISPLSMLLFGGDIDVQHRDRLISLDGWIYFQ
;
A
#
# COMPACT_ATOMS: atom_id res chain seq x y z
N GLN A 1 -7.65 -19.96 5.66
CA GLN A 1 -7.09 -20.41 6.96
C GLN A 1 -5.71 -21.06 6.83
N GLU A 2 -5.30 -21.48 5.63
CA GLU A 2 -3.99 -22.10 5.41
C GLU A 2 -2.82 -21.14 5.68
N LEU A 3 -2.92 -19.88 5.25
CA LEU A 3 -1.87 -18.88 5.48
C LEU A 3 -1.54 -18.67 6.97
N ILE A 4 -2.55 -18.62 7.84
CA ILE A 4 -2.35 -18.46 9.28
C ILE A 4 -1.59 -19.66 9.85
N ARG A 5 -1.95 -20.88 9.43
CA ARG A 5 -1.25 -22.10 9.85
C ARG A 5 0.20 -22.12 9.36
N MET A 6 0.48 -21.64 8.16
CA MET A 6 1.85 -21.55 7.63
C MET A 6 2.69 -20.56 8.45
N VAL A 7 2.14 -19.40 8.81
CA VAL A 7 2.82 -18.39 9.63
C VAL A 7 3.09 -18.92 11.04
N GLU A 8 2.16 -19.67 11.63
CA GLU A 8 2.36 -20.37 12.90
C GLU A 8 3.47 -21.43 12.80
N GLN A 9 3.46 -22.27 11.76
CA GLN A 9 4.47 -23.30 11.55
C GLN A 9 5.88 -22.71 11.34
N ALA A 10 5.97 -21.55 10.69
CA ALA A 10 7.22 -20.81 10.53
C ALA A 10 7.68 -20.09 11.82
N GLY A 11 6.91 -20.16 12.91
CA GLY A 11 7.27 -19.60 14.21
C GLY A 11 7.03 -18.10 14.38
N PHE A 12 6.37 -17.45 13.41
CA PHE A 12 6.06 -16.01 13.48
C PHE A 12 4.87 -15.69 14.39
N VAL A 13 4.05 -16.70 14.72
CA VAL A 13 2.97 -16.60 15.71
C VAL A 13 3.25 -17.59 16.83
N ALA A 14 3.23 -17.11 18.08
CA ALA A 14 3.42 -17.97 19.24
C ALA A 14 2.30 -19.02 19.29
N SER A 15 2.63 -20.28 18.98
CA SER A 15 1.78 -21.42 19.27
C SER A 15 1.65 -21.48 20.80
N LYS A 16 0.45 -21.29 21.34
CA LYS A 16 0.24 -21.37 22.81
C LYS A 16 0.80 -22.72 23.29
N PRO A 17 1.82 -22.75 24.18
CA PRO A 17 2.34 -24.02 24.66
C PRO A 17 1.28 -24.69 25.53
N GLY A 18 1.16 -26.01 25.37
CA GLY A 18 0.08 -26.82 25.91
C GLY A 18 -0.23 -26.55 27.38
N ARG A 19 -1.52 -26.35 27.66
CA ARG A 19 -2.09 -26.49 29.00
C ARG A 19 -3.30 -27.43 28.90
N THR A 20 -3.20 -28.53 29.63
CA THR A 20 -4.22 -29.46 30.14
C THR A 20 -5.70 -29.13 29.86
N PRO A 21 -6.57 -30.12 29.60
CA PRO A 21 -7.97 -29.92 29.26
C PRO A 21 -8.73 -29.36 30.47
N ARG A 22 -8.90 -28.04 30.51
CA ARG A 22 -9.90 -27.38 31.33
C ARG A 22 -10.70 -26.47 30.42
N SER A 23 -11.96 -26.86 30.22
CA SER A 23 -12.98 -26.14 29.48
C SER A 23 -12.97 -24.65 29.82
N ARG A 24 -12.42 -23.85 28.90
CA ARG A 24 -12.67 -22.41 28.81
C ARG A 24 -13.03 -22.10 27.37
N PRO A 25 -13.97 -21.15 27.16
CA PRO A 25 -14.66 -21.02 25.89
C PRO A 25 -13.65 -20.68 24.81
N SER A 26 -13.85 -21.29 23.64
CA SER A 26 -13.23 -20.92 22.37
C SER A 26 -13.01 -19.42 22.32
N ALA A 27 -11.75 -19.00 22.18
CA ALA A 27 -11.44 -17.62 21.83
C ALA A 27 -11.98 -17.42 20.41
N GLU A 28 -13.24 -17.03 20.33
CA GLU A 28 -13.83 -16.51 19.11
C GLU A 28 -12.94 -15.37 18.61
N PRO A 29 -12.77 -15.22 17.28
CA PRO A 29 -12.06 -14.08 16.74
C PRO A 29 -12.76 -12.83 17.27
N LYS A 30 -12.12 -12.14 18.22
CA LYS A 30 -12.62 -10.86 18.72
C LYS A 30 -12.90 -10.00 17.51
N ALA A 31 -14.16 -9.62 17.32
CA ALA A 31 -14.56 -8.71 16.26
C ALA A 31 -13.55 -7.57 16.23
N LEU A 32 -12.89 -7.39 15.09
CA LEU A 32 -11.89 -6.34 14.91
C LEU A 32 -12.61 -5.03 15.21
N GLY A 33 -12.33 -4.44 16.37
CA GLY A 33 -12.89 -3.14 16.73
C GLY A 33 -12.52 -2.10 15.67
N SER A 34 -13.15 -0.92 15.75
CA SER A 34 -12.78 0.22 14.91
C SER A 34 -11.25 0.43 14.94
N LEU A 35 -10.60 0.31 13.79
CA LEU A 35 -9.15 0.53 13.68
C LEU A 35 -8.83 1.99 13.97
N SER A 36 -7.79 2.23 14.77
CA SER A 36 -7.27 3.58 14.97
C SER A 36 -6.54 4.06 13.71
N LYS A 37 -6.28 5.37 13.62
CA LYS A 37 -5.45 5.94 12.54
C LYS A 37 -4.03 5.36 12.52
N GLN A 38 -3.50 5.01 13.69
CA GLN A 38 -2.18 4.40 13.83
C GLN A 38 -2.20 2.98 13.27
N ASP A 39 -3.21 2.18 13.60
CA ASP A 39 -3.37 0.82 13.07
C ASP A 39 -3.47 0.84 11.54
N VAL A 40 -4.24 1.77 10.97
CA VAL A 40 -4.34 1.95 9.52
C VAL A 40 -2.98 2.32 8.90
N SER A 41 -2.19 3.14 9.59
CA SER A 41 -0.86 3.52 9.10
C SER A 41 0.11 2.35 9.11
N VAL A 42 0.06 1.51 10.15
CA VAL A 42 0.83 0.26 10.24
C VAL A 42 0.40 -0.71 9.14
N LEU A 43 -0.91 -0.88 8.92
CA LEU A 43 -1.42 -1.74 7.85
C LEU A 43 -0.95 -1.28 6.46
N LYS A 44 -0.97 0.04 6.20
CA LYS A 44 -0.42 0.59 4.95
C LYS A 44 1.08 0.32 4.81
N ALA A 45 1.82 0.40 5.91
CA ALA A 45 3.25 0.10 5.92
C ALA A 45 3.49 -1.40 5.62
N VAL A 46 2.72 -2.30 6.22
CA VAL A 46 2.75 -3.75 5.94
C VAL A 46 2.38 -4.04 4.49
N LEU A 47 1.36 -3.39 3.94
CA LEU A 47 1.02 -3.50 2.51
C LEU A 47 2.17 -3.02 1.62
N THR A 48 2.87 -1.96 2.03
CA THR A 48 4.06 -1.48 1.32
C THR A 48 5.14 -2.54 1.30
N ALA A 49 5.44 -3.18 2.44
CA ALA A 49 6.41 -4.27 2.49
C ALA A 49 6.07 -5.45 1.56
N GLY A 50 4.78 -5.75 1.37
CA GLY A 50 4.35 -6.84 0.50
C GLY A 50 4.30 -6.49 -1.00
N LEU A 51 4.15 -5.21 -1.35
CA LEU A 51 3.80 -4.77 -2.71
C LEU A 51 4.77 -3.72 -3.29
N TYR A 52 5.89 -3.42 -2.64
CA TYR A 52 6.71 -2.24 -2.91
C TYR A 52 7.12 -2.02 -4.38
N ASP A 53 7.35 -3.08 -5.17
CA ASP A 53 7.67 -2.98 -6.61
C ASP A 53 6.49 -2.41 -7.45
N SER A 54 5.28 -2.46 -6.91
CA SER A 54 4.04 -2.01 -7.55
C SER A 54 3.58 -0.65 -7.00
N VAL A 55 4.43 0.36 -7.17
CA VAL A 55 4.21 1.73 -6.72
C VAL A 55 4.11 2.73 -7.86
N GLY A 56 3.37 3.81 -7.64
CA GLY A 56 3.33 4.94 -8.55
C GLY A 56 2.96 6.27 -7.88
N ARG A 57 3.41 7.36 -8.50
CA ARG A 57 3.18 8.73 -8.08
C ARG A 57 1.86 9.25 -8.65
N ILE A 58 0.98 9.76 -7.81
CA ILE A 58 -0.28 10.35 -8.27
C ILE A 58 0.01 11.67 -8.98
N LEU A 59 -0.45 11.79 -10.22
CA LEU A 59 -0.39 13.02 -11.00
C LEU A 59 -1.69 13.79 -10.81
N CYS A 60 -1.66 14.83 -9.97
CA CYS A 60 -2.77 15.77 -9.87
C CYS A 60 -2.80 16.67 -11.09
N THR A 61 -3.82 16.51 -11.92
CA THR A 61 -4.18 17.51 -12.94
C THR A 61 -5.34 18.32 -12.39
N PRO A 62 -5.13 19.58 -12.00
CA PRO A 62 -6.24 20.43 -11.55
C PRO A 62 -7.22 20.60 -12.71
N SER A 63 -8.47 20.16 -12.55
CA SER A 63 -9.53 20.49 -13.48
C SER A 63 -9.96 21.94 -13.24
N LEU A 64 -10.08 22.72 -14.31
CA LEU A 64 -10.65 24.06 -14.25
C LEU A 64 -12.18 24.03 -14.14
N ASP A 65 -12.78 22.84 -14.33
CA ASP A 65 -14.21 22.60 -14.21
C ASP A 65 -14.52 21.83 -12.91
N ILE A 66 -15.40 22.41 -12.09
CA ILE A 66 -15.79 21.90 -10.75
C ILE A 66 -16.64 20.61 -10.88
N GLN A 67 -17.22 20.37 -12.07
CA GLN A 67 -18.15 19.29 -12.32
C GLN A 67 -17.50 18.05 -12.97
N GLU A 68 -16.28 18.17 -13.51
CA GLU A 68 -15.61 17.09 -14.21
C GLU A 68 -14.77 16.23 -13.25
N ARG A 69 -15.23 15.00 -12.97
CA ARG A 69 -14.44 14.04 -12.18
C ARG A 69 -13.35 13.43 -13.04
N VAL A 70 -12.17 14.05 -13.01
CA VAL A 70 -10.99 13.57 -13.74
C VAL A 70 -10.53 12.24 -13.14
N ALA A 71 -10.29 11.25 -14.01
CA ALA A 71 -9.73 9.96 -13.63
C ALA A 71 -8.33 10.15 -13.02
N CYS A 72 -8.06 9.47 -11.91
CA CYS A 72 -6.74 9.49 -11.28
C CYS A 72 -5.70 8.87 -12.22
N VAL A 73 -4.65 9.64 -12.53
CA VAL A 73 -3.51 9.22 -13.34
C VAL A 73 -2.30 9.04 -12.42
N VAL A 74 -1.56 7.96 -12.65
CA VAL A 74 -0.43 7.57 -11.83
C VAL A 74 0.79 7.35 -12.73
N GLU A 75 1.92 7.90 -12.34
CA GLU A 75 3.21 7.66 -12.96
C GLU A 75 3.95 6.54 -12.24
N THR A 76 4.20 5.44 -12.94
CA THR A 76 4.95 4.29 -12.42
C THR A 76 6.33 4.25 -13.08
N ALA A 77 7.23 3.41 -12.57
CA ALA A 77 8.51 3.13 -13.22
C ALA A 77 8.38 2.68 -14.70
N GLN A 78 7.23 2.11 -15.08
CA GLN A 78 6.94 1.62 -16.42
C GLN A 78 6.11 2.61 -17.27
N GLY A 79 5.92 3.84 -16.78
CA GLY A 79 5.16 4.89 -17.45
C GLY A 79 3.79 5.16 -16.82
N LYS A 80 2.97 5.92 -17.54
CA LYS A 80 1.67 6.41 -17.04
C LYS A 80 0.59 5.34 -17.11
N ALA A 81 -0.21 5.26 -16.04
CA ALA A 81 -1.37 4.39 -15.94
C ALA A 81 -2.56 5.15 -15.33
N HIS A 82 -3.76 4.65 -15.56
CA HIS A 82 -4.99 5.18 -14.97
C HIS A 82 -5.44 4.30 -13.82
N VAL A 83 -6.05 4.87 -12.77
CA VAL A 83 -6.73 4.05 -11.77
C VAL A 83 -8.02 3.49 -12.38
N HIS A 84 -8.24 2.18 -12.23
CA HIS A 84 -9.40 1.51 -12.79
C HIS A 84 -10.72 2.03 -12.19
N LEU A 85 -11.79 2.03 -12.98
CA LEU A 85 -13.12 2.54 -12.58
C LEU A 85 -13.75 1.78 -11.42
N SER A 86 -13.36 0.52 -11.21
CA SER A 86 -13.82 -0.26 -10.05
C SER A 86 -13.13 0.12 -8.75
N SER A 87 -12.01 0.85 -8.79
CA SER A 87 -11.31 1.27 -7.58
C SER A 87 -12.05 2.41 -6.89
N VAL A 88 -12.01 2.39 -5.56
CA VAL A 88 -12.48 3.49 -4.71
C VAL A 88 -11.67 4.78 -4.97
N ASN A 89 -10.42 4.66 -5.43
CA ASN A 89 -9.53 5.79 -5.72
C ASN A 89 -9.61 6.28 -7.18
N ARG A 90 -10.61 5.85 -7.96
CA ARG A 90 -10.74 6.21 -9.39
C ARG A 90 -10.72 7.71 -9.69
N TYR A 91 -11.18 8.53 -8.76
CA TYR A 91 -11.21 10.00 -8.86
C TYR A 91 -10.35 10.68 -7.80
N LEU A 92 -9.35 9.96 -7.27
CA LEU A 92 -8.46 10.51 -6.25
C LEU A 92 -7.60 11.65 -6.84
N GLN A 93 -7.77 12.86 -6.30
CA GLN A 93 -7.05 14.06 -6.72
C GLN A 93 -6.23 14.59 -5.52
N THR A 94 -5.17 13.86 -5.15
CA THR A 94 -4.23 14.27 -4.10
C THR A 94 -2.81 13.99 -4.54
N HIS A 95 -1.88 14.84 -4.10
CA HIS A 95 -0.47 14.53 -4.23
C HIS A 95 -0.12 13.38 -3.29
N GLY A 96 0.72 12.47 -3.77
CA GLY A 96 1.19 11.35 -2.97
C GLY A 96 1.53 10.13 -3.80
N TRP A 97 1.66 9.01 -3.09
CA TRP A 97 2.11 7.75 -3.64
C TRP A 97 1.05 6.68 -3.43
N LEU A 98 0.97 5.79 -4.40
CA LEU A 98 -0.08 4.80 -4.49
C LEU A 98 0.54 3.44 -4.80
N LEU A 99 0.19 2.44 -3.98
CA LEU A 99 0.42 1.05 -4.30
C LEU A 99 -0.73 0.51 -5.13
N PHE A 100 -0.44 -0.47 -5.97
CA PHE A 100 -1.42 -1.26 -6.70
C PHE A 100 -1.06 -2.74 -6.60
N GLN A 101 -2.05 -3.61 -6.66
CA GLN A 101 -1.79 -5.06 -6.69
C GLN A 101 -1.73 -5.59 -8.12
N GLU A 102 -2.57 -5.05 -9.02
CA GLU A 102 -2.66 -5.54 -10.38
C GLU A 102 -2.58 -4.41 -11.39
N LYS A 103 -1.92 -4.70 -12.51
CA LYS A 103 -1.81 -3.82 -13.66
C LYS A 103 -2.34 -4.55 -14.89
N VAL A 104 -3.38 -3.98 -15.50
CA VAL A 104 -4.06 -4.58 -16.66
C VAL A 104 -4.03 -3.63 -17.85
N LYS A 105 -3.90 -4.19 -19.06
CA LYS A 105 -3.91 -3.42 -20.30
C LYS A 105 -5.12 -3.80 -21.13
N TYR A 106 -5.99 -2.82 -21.38
CA TYR A 106 -7.08 -2.91 -22.34
C TYR A 106 -6.83 -1.88 -23.46
N THR A 107 -7.67 -0.86 -23.56
CA THR A 107 -7.45 0.33 -24.40
C THR A 107 -6.32 1.22 -23.85
N LYS A 108 -6.16 1.23 -22.53
CA LYS A 108 -5.09 1.90 -21.78
C LYS A 108 -4.60 0.98 -20.66
N VAL A 109 -3.51 1.36 -20.00
CA VAL A 109 -3.02 0.69 -18.80
C VAL A 109 -3.83 1.16 -17.59
N PHE A 110 -4.35 0.22 -16.83
CA PHE A 110 -5.13 0.47 -15.62
C PHE A 110 -4.54 -0.24 -14.41
N LEU A 111 -4.61 0.43 -13.25
CA LEU A 111 -4.21 -0.10 -11.95
C LEU A 111 -5.46 -0.50 -11.15
N ARG A 112 -5.47 -1.72 -10.61
CA ARG A 112 -6.53 -2.23 -9.72
C ARG A 112 -6.02 -2.39 -8.29
N ASP A 113 -6.96 -2.39 -7.35
CA ASP A 113 -6.72 -2.58 -5.91
C ASP A 113 -5.64 -1.64 -5.38
N THR A 114 -6.00 -0.36 -5.39
CA THR A 114 -5.06 0.71 -5.11
C THR A 114 -5.14 1.21 -3.68
N THR A 115 -4.00 1.51 -3.07
CA THR A 115 -3.91 2.03 -1.70
C THR A 115 -2.98 3.23 -1.64
N LEU A 116 -3.47 4.36 -1.10
CA LEU A 116 -2.65 5.54 -0.84
C LEU A 116 -1.71 5.28 0.35
N ILE A 117 -0.42 5.48 0.16
CA ILE A 117 0.62 5.22 1.17
C ILE A 117 1.46 6.46 1.50
N SER A 118 2.13 6.40 2.65
CA SER A 118 3.05 7.44 3.11
C SER A 118 4.44 7.25 2.49
N PRO A 119 5.16 8.32 2.15
CA PRO A 119 6.59 8.27 1.81
C PRO A 119 7.45 7.46 2.78
N LEU A 120 7.16 7.59 4.08
CA LEU A 120 7.91 6.89 5.13
C LEU A 120 7.79 5.37 5.03
N SER A 121 6.63 4.86 4.61
CA SER A 121 6.44 3.42 4.43
C SER A 121 7.27 2.88 3.28
N MET A 122 7.45 3.66 2.21
CA MET A 122 8.34 3.31 1.11
C MET A 122 9.79 3.38 1.53
N LEU A 123 10.21 4.42 2.26
CA LEU A 123 11.57 4.51 2.76
C LEU A 123 11.93 3.37 3.73
N LEU A 124 10.97 2.85 4.49
CA LEU A 124 11.19 1.76 5.44
C LEU A 124 11.30 0.38 4.76
N PHE A 125 10.50 0.13 3.73
CA PHE A 125 10.36 -1.19 3.10
C PHE A 125 10.76 -1.24 1.63
N GLY A 126 11.32 -0.15 1.14
CA GLY A 126 11.65 0.02 -0.26
C GLY A 126 12.94 -0.68 -0.66
N GLY A 127 13.37 -0.38 -1.89
CA GLY A 127 14.66 -0.80 -2.43
C GLY A 127 15.79 0.15 -2.03
N ASP A 128 16.67 0.42 -2.97
CA ASP A 128 17.95 1.07 -2.69
C ASP A 128 17.76 2.57 -2.43
N ILE A 129 18.26 3.02 -1.27
CA ILE A 129 18.18 4.41 -0.84
C ILE A 129 19.53 5.09 -1.10
N ASP A 130 19.49 6.18 -1.86
CA ASP A 130 20.64 7.07 -2.05
C ASP A 130 20.34 8.46 -1.45
N VAL A 131 21.31 9.01 -0.72
CA VAL A 131 21.16 10.27 0.01
C VAL A 131 22.12 11.31 -0.55
N GLN A 132 21.55 12.25 -1.28
CA GLN A 132 22.27 13.38 -1.85
C GLN A 132 22.24 14.54 -0.87
N HIS A 133 23.18 14.51 0.08
CA HIS A 133 23.21 15.46 1.20
C HIS A 133 23.30 16.94 0.75
N ARG A 134 24.02 17.21 -0.34
CA ARG A 134 24.19 18.57 -0.87
C ARG A 134 22.86 19.17 -1.35
N ASP A 135 22.06 18.35 -2.01
CA ASP A 135 20.78 18.75 -2.61
C ASP A 135 19.60 18.52 -1.66
N ARG A 136 19.86 17.98 -0.46
CA ARG A 136 18.84 17.57 0.53
C ARG A 136 17.80 16.65 -0.08
N LEU A 137 18.25 15.74 -0.94
CA LEU A 137 17.39 14.85 -1.71
C LEU A 137 17.66 13.40 -1.30
N ILE A 138 16.60 12.64 -1.10
CA ILE A 138 16.66 11.19 -0.91
C ILE A 138 16.03 10.57 -2.16
N SER A 139 16.75 9.66 -2.81
CA SER A 139 16.20 8.88 -3.90
C SER A 139 15.99 7.42 -3.49
N LEU A 140 14.97 6.81 -4.09
CA LEU A 140 14.62 5.42 -3.91
C LEU A 140 14.60 4.76 -5.30
N ASP A 141 15.39 3.70 -5.47
CA ASP A 141 15.57 2.95 -6.73
C ASP A 141 15.94 3.83 -7.93
N GLY A 142 16.51 5.01 -7.69
CA GLY A 142 16.95 5.97 -8.71
C GLY A 142 15.83 6.70 -9.48
N TRP A 143 14.55 6.50 -9.15
CA TRP A 143 13.43 7.15 -9.85
C TRP A 143 12.40 7.80 -8.93
N ILE A 144 12.35 7.39 -7.67
CA ILE A 144 11.52 8.03 -6.64
C ILE A 144 12.38 9.05 -5.92
N TYR A 145 11.87 10.28 -5.75
CA TYR A 145 12.62 11.37 -5.13
C TYR A 145 11.79 12.01 -4.02
N PHE A 146 12.42 12.21 -2.86
CA PHE A 146 11.86 12.87 -1.69
C PHE A 146 12.76 14.04 -1.27
N GLN A 147 12.14 15.14 -0.86
CA GLN A 147 12.78 16.34 -0.33
C GLN A 147 12.23 16.64 1.06
#